data_AF-A0A6A4I0F2-F1
#
_entry.id   AF-A0A6A4I0F2-F1
#
_cell.length_a   1.000
_cell.length_b   1.000
_cell.length_c   1.000
_cell.angle_alpha   90.00
_cell.angle_beta   90.00
_cell.angle_gamma   90.00
#
_symmetry.space_group_name_H-M   'P 1'
#
loop_
_entity.id
_entity.type
_entity.pdbx_description
1 polymer ?
#
loop_
_entity_poly.entity_id
_entity_poly.type
_entity_poly.pdbx_seq_one_letter_code
_entity_poly.pdbx_strand_id
1 'polypeptide(L)'
;MVVGLSGDSYVDMEDPFTKSWIRVEGDEGSARHIPAGAIRRFVKADNTKWVLYLKGSKADMKILWDKEAEEHPIHQEYLRNIGFK
;
A
#
# COMPACT_ATOMS: atom_id res chain seq x y z
N MET A 1 -8.46 -3.16 0.51
CA MET A 1 -8.69 -2.64 -0.86
C MET A 1 -8.98 -1.16 -0.77
N VAL A 2 -8.50 -0.35 -1.70
CA VAL A 2 -8.78 1.10 -1.78
C VAL A 2 -9.50 1.37 -3.09
N VAL A 3 -10.56 2.17 -3.06
CA VAL A 3 -11.30 2.61 -4.24
C VAL A 3 -11.26 4.13 -4.33
N GLY A 4 -10.88 4.66 -5.49
CA GLY A 4 -10.93 6.10 -5.79
C GLY A 4 -12.37 6.55 -6.04
N LEU A 5 -12.81 7.60 -5.33
CA LEU A 5 -14.15 8.18 -5.49
C LEU A 5 -14.14 9.46 -6.33
N SER A 6 -13.05 10.21 -6.32
CA SER A 6 -12.88 11.41 -7.14
C SER A 6 -11.40 11.82 -7.16
N GLY A 7 -10.98 12.43 -8.26
CA GLY A 7 -9.60 12.92 -8.44
C GLY A 7 -8.59 11.80 -8.69
N ASP A 8 -7.37 12.20 -9.07
CA ASP A 8 -6.28 11.27 -9.34
C ASP A 8 -5.63 10.82 -8.03
N SER A 9 -5.16 9.59 -7.99
CA SER A 9 -4.52 9.02 -6.81
C SER A 9 -3.23 8.31 -7.16
N TYR A 10 -2.23 8.49 -6.31
CA TYR A 10 -0.90 7.96 -6.51
C TYR A 10 -0.48 7.20 -5.26
N VAL A 11 0.12 6.03 -5.46
CA VAL A 11 0.84 5.31 -4.40
C VAL A 11 2.15 4.81 -4.96
N ASP A 12 3.24 5.17 -4.31
CA ASP A 12 4.55 4.65 -4.68
C ASP A 12 4.80 3.40 -3.83
N MET A 13 5.04 2.26 -4.47
CA MET A 13 5.40 1.01 -3.81
C MET A 13 6.89 0.72 -4.03
N GLU A 14 7.58 0.22 -3.01
CA GLU A 14 8.95 -0.24 -3.18
C GLU A 14 8.95 -1.54 -3.97
N ASP A 15 9.78 -1.62 -5.01
CA ASP A 15 10.21 -2.88 -5.59
C ASP A 15 11.40 -3.41 -4.77
N PRO A 16 11.22 -4.48 -3.98
CA PRO A 16 12.28 -4.98 -3.12
C PRO A 16 13.44 -5.62 -3.90
N PHE A 17 13.25 -6.01 -5.17
CA PHE A 17 14.31 -6.60 -6.00
C PHE A 17 15.31 -5.56 -6.48
N THR A 18 14.81 -4.41 -6.91
CA THR A 18 15.66 -3.34 -7.46
C THR A 18 15.89 -2.20 -6.47
N LYS A 19 15.20 -2.21 -5.32
CA LYS A 19 15.16 -1.09 -4.35
C LYS A 19 14.71 0.23 -4.98
N SER A 20 13.90 0.13 -6.03
CA SER A 20 13.33 1.29 -6.73
C SER A 20 11.88 1.54 -6.31
N TRP A 21 11.33 2.68 -6.70
CA TRP A 21 9.94 3.05 -6.44
C TRP A 21 9.12 2.92 -7.70
N ILE A 22 8.04 2.14 -7.63
CA ILE A 22 7.05 2.00 -8.71
C ILE A 22 5.85 2.86 -8.34
N ARG A 23 5.56 3.86 -9.18
CA ARG A 23 4.35 4.67 -9.07
C ARG A 23 3.16 3.91 -9.64
N VAL A 24 2.17 3.68 -8.80
CA VAL A 24 0.86 3.16 -9.21
C VAL A 24 -0.12 4.33 -9.24
N GLU A 25 -0.60 4.64 -10.44
CA GLU A 25 -1.59 5.68 -10.69
C GLU A 25 -2.98 5.06 -10.74
N GLY A 26 -3.97 5.79 -10.24
CA GLY A 26 -5.37 5.38 -10.32
C GLY A 26 -6.28 6.58 -10.37
N ASP A 27 -7.24 6.53 -11.29
CA ASP A 27 -8.29 7.51 -11.53
C ASP A 27 -9.55 7.21 -10.70
N GLU A 28 -10.59 8.01 -10.91
CA GLU A 28 -11.90 7.79 -10.31
C GLU A 28 -12.47 6.42 -10.69
N GLY A 29 -12.96 5.67 -9.71
CA GLY A 29 -13.45 4.31 -9.89
C GLY A 29 -12.35 3.24 -9.87
N SER A 30 -11.07 3.61 -9.94
CA SER A 30 -9.98 2.63 -9.81
C SER A 30 -10.02 1.94 -8.45
N ALA A 31 -9.87 0.62 -8.48
CA ALA A 31 -9.79 -0.22 -7.30
C ALA A 31 -8.43 -0.88 -7.23
N ARG A 32 -7.75 -0.76 -6.07
CA ARG A 32 -6.45 -1.39 -5.85
C ARG A 32 -6.40 -2.17 -4.56
N HIS A 33 -5.74 -3.32 -4.64
CA HIS A 33 -5.36 -4.11 -3.47
C HIS A 33 -3.88 -3.89 -3.19
N ILE A 34 -3.56 -3.36 -2.01
CA ILE A 34 -2.19 -3.23 -1.54
C ILE A 34 -1.94 -4.39 -0.56
N PRO A 35 -1.05 -5.34 -0.90
CA PRO A 35 -0.73 -6.46 -0.01
C PRO A 35 -0.22 -5.97 1.34
N ALA A 36 -0.59 -6.68 2.41
CA ALA A 36 -0.01 -6.43 3.72
C ALA A 36 1.50 -6.71 3.68
N GLY A 37 2.29 -5.89 4.36
CA GLY A 37 3.75 -6.00 4.34
C GLY A 37 4.44 -5.33 3.15
N ALA A 38 3.72 -4.88 2.12
CA ALA A 38 4.32 -4.06 1.07
C ALA A 38 4.71 -2.67 1.62
N ILE A 39 5.98 -2.27 1.40
CA ILE A 39 6.45 -0.93 1.74
C ILE A 39 5.92 0.07 0.70
N ARG A 40 5.37 1.19 1.17
CA ARG A 40 4.74 2.20 0.32
C ARG A 40 4.94 3.60 0.88
N ARG A 41 4.84 4.60 0.02
CA ARG A 41 4.81 6.02 0.40
C ARG A 41 3.45 6.61 0.06
N PHE A 42 2.94 7.44 0.97
CA PHE A 42 1.80 8.29 0.67
C PHE A 42 2.26 9.47 -0.18
N VAL A 43 1.77 9.51 -1.41
CA VAL A 43 1.98 10.65 -2.30
C VAL A 43 0.80 11.59 -2.10
N LYS A 44 1.08 12.86 -1.79
CA LYS A 44 0.03 13.87 -1.70
C LYS A 44 -0.65 13.99 -3.06
N ALA A 45 -1.95 13.79 -3.09
CA ALA A 45 -2.78 14.05 -4.25
C ALA A 45 -3.80 15.12 -3.87
N ASP A 46 -3.91 16.15 -4.70
CA ASP A 46 -4.82 17.26 -4.45
C ASP A 46 -6.23 16.89 -4.91
N ASN A 47 -7.24 17.21 -4.09
CA ASN A 47 -8.67 16.95 -4.36
C ASN A 47 -9.09 15.48 -4.51
N THR A 48 -8.28 14.55 -3.99
CA THR A 48 -8.56 13.11 -4.09
C THR A 48 -9.41 12.62 -2.92
N LYS A 49 -10.44 11.83 -3.22
CA LYS A 49 -11.23 11.10 -2.21
C LYS A 49 -11.14 9.60 -2.47
N TRP A 50 -11.06 8.82 -1.40
CA TRP A 50 -10.98 7.37 -1.48
C TRP A 50 -11.73 6.70 -0.34
N VAL A 51 -12.11 5.45 -0.55
CA VAL A 51 -12.67 4.54 0.47
C VAL A 51 -11.70 3.39 0.66
N LEU A 52 -11.38 3.09 1.92
CA LEU A 52 -10.57 1.95 2.31
C LEU A 52 -11.47 0.86 2.89
N TYR A 53 -11.41 -0.31 2.27
CA TYR A 53 -12.03 -1.54 2.75
C TYR A 53 -10.98 -2.37 3.51
N LEU A 54 -11.24 -2.57 4.79
CA LEU A 54 -10.46 -3.42 5.69
C LEU A 54 -11.15 -4.78 5.85
N LYS A 55 -10.37 -5.86 5.89
CA LYS A 55 -10.90 -7.21 6.05
C LYS A 55 -11.21 -7.47 7.54
N GLY A 56 -12.46 -7.83 7.83
CA GLY A 56 -12.91 -8.24 9.18
C GLY A 56 -13.74 -7.17 9.90
N SER A 57 -14.71 -7.61 10.71
CA SER A 57 -15.66 -6.74 11.42
C SER A 57 -15.06 -6.01 12.64
N LYS A 58 -13.86 -6.41 13.08
CA LYS A 58 -13.07 -5.79 14.16
C LYS A 58 -11.66 -5.40 13.68
N ALA A 59 -11.53 -4.99 12.43
CA ALA A 59 -10.22 -4.67 11.86
C ALA A 59 -9.60 -3.49 12.63
N ASP A 60 -8.50 -3.77 13.35
CA ASP A 60 -7.64 -2.74 13.91
C ASP A 60 -6.64 -2.32 12.81
N MET A 61 -6.60 -1.03 12.50
CA MET A 61 -5.69 -0.49 11.49
C MET A 61 -4.57 0.27 12.18
N LYS A 62 -3.38 -0.31 12.17
CA LYS A 62 -2.16 0.37 12.57
C LYS A 62 -1.36 0.75 11.32
N ILE A 63 -0.93 2.01 11.26
CA ILE A 63 0.04 2.48 10.27
C ILE A 63 1.41 2.43 10.93
N LEU A 64 2.31 1.65 10.35
CA LEU A 64 3.71 1.56 10.75
C LEU A 64 4.55 2.43 9.82
N TRP A 65 5.64 2.97 10.35
CA TRP A 65 6.53 3.86 9.61
C TRP A 65 7.97 3.36 9.67
N ASP A 66 8.73 3.67 8.63
CA ASP A 66 10.17 3.46 8.53
C ASP A 66 10.60 2.05 9.02
N LYS A 67 11.58 1.99 9.93
CA LYS A 67 12.12 0.74 10.48
C LYS A 67 11.07 -0.14 11.12
N GLU A 68 10.03 0.43 11.76
CA GLU A 68 8.96 -0.37 12.35
C GLU A 68 8.19 -1.14 11.28
N ALA A 69 8.01 -0.55 10.09
CA ALA A 69 7.36 -1.22 8.96
C ALA A 69 8.27 -2.29 8.33
N GLU A 70 9.57 -2.00 8.19
CA GLU A 70 10.57 -2.90 7.60
C GLU A 70 10.83 -4.15 8.47
N GLU A 71 10.86 -3.99 9.79
CA GLU A 71 11.14 -5.06 10.75
C GLU A 71 9.88 -5.87 11.12
N HIS A 72 8.68 -5.40 10.76
CA HIS A 72 7.44 -6.08 11.12
C HIS A 72 7.37 -7.48 10.47
N PRO A 73 6.95 -8.54 11.19
CA PRO A 73 6.90 -9.91 10.66
C PRO A 73 6.11 -10.07 9.36
N ILE A 74 5.09 -9.23 9.17
CA ILE A 74 4.26 -9.23 7.95
C ILE A 74 5.03 -8.77 6.70
N HIS A 75 6.07 -7.94 6.84
CA HIS A 75 6.95 -7.56 5.75
C HIS A 75 7.78 -8.75 5.28
N GLN A 76 8.31 -9.54 6.23
CA GLN A 76 9.04 -10.78 5.92
C GLN A 76 8.14 -11.82 5.23
N GLU A 77 6.88 -11.93 5.65
CA GLU A 77 5.90 -12.77 4.96
C GLU A 77 5.61 -12.28 3.53
N TYR A 78 5.46 -10.97 3.34
CA TYR A 78 5.30 -10.37 2.01
C TYR A 78 6.48 -10.71 1.09
N LEU A 79 7.71 -10.48 1.57
CA LEU A 79 8.94 -10.78 0.84
C LEU A 79 8.99 -12.26 0.42
N ARG A 80 8.69 -13.17 1.34
CA ARG A 80 8.61 -14.61 1.04
C ARG A 80 7.57 -14.93 -0.04
N ASN A 81 6.39 -14.31 0.03
CA ASN A 81 5.30 -14.55 -0.92
C ASN A 81 5.62 -14.07 -2.34
N ILE A 82 6.53 -13.11 -2.49
CA ILE A 82 6.99 -12.61 -3.80
C ILE A 82 8.33 -13.21 -4.25
N GLY A 83 8.93 -14.11 -3.46
CA GLY A 83 10.09 -14.91 -3.87
C GLY A 83 11.43 -14.57 -3.20
N PHE A 84 11.46 -13.74 -2.17
CA PHE A 84 12.66 -13.56 -1.33
C PHE A 84 12.80 -14.72 -0.33
N LYS A 85 14.05 -15.10 -0.04
CA LYS A 85 14.38 -16.14 0.93
C LYS A 85 14.72 -15.54 2.29
#